data_AF-A0A533UN41-F1
#
_entry.id   AF-A0A533UN41-F1
#
_cell.length_a   1.000
_cell.length_b   1.000
_cell.length_c   1.000
_cell.angle_alpha   90.00
_cell.angle_beta   90.00
_cell.angle_gamma   90.00
#
_symmetry.space_group_name_H-M   'P 1'
#
loop_
_entity.id
_entity.type
_entity.pdbx_description
1 polymer ?
#
loop_
_entity_poly.entity_id
_entity_poly.type
_entity_poly.pdbx_seq_one_letter_code
_entity_poly.pdbx_strand_id
1 'polypeptide(L)'
;MLQIQTEQNSSKNSFDRFVATVENNNTKKIFLGEFDFMTKRVDAGHIAMKKIRDNGGTWEEAMQEFSRYAAIKHAEIMQVNRDLNIKYGFGVDPVVQASFNDKGLLPDDYIKVPNVVLSHVS
;
A
#
# COMPACT_ATOMS: atom_id res chain seq x y z
N MET A 1 -3.36 -27.17 -17.15
CA MET A 1 -4.09 -26.85 -15.90
C MET A 1 -3.24 -26.08 -14.90
N LEU A 2 -1.95 -26.42 -14.66
CA LEU A 2 -1.10 -25.72 -13.69
C LEU A 2 -0.89 -24.22 -14.00
N GLN A 3 -0.74 -23.87 -15.28
CA GLN A 3 -0.50 -22.50 -15.76
C GLN A 3 -1.69 -21.54 -15.52
N ILE A 4 -2.91 -22.04 -15.73
CA ILE A 4 -4.17 -21.30 -15.50
C ILE A 4 -4.36 -21.02 -14.01
N GLN A 5 -3.93 -21.94 -13.15
CA GLN A 5 -4.04 -21.81 -11.69
C GLN A 5 -2.99 -20.85 -11.11
N THR A 6 -1.76 -20.84 -11.65
CA THR A 6 -0.73 -19.85 -11.30
C THR A 6 -1.08 -18.43 -11.74
N GLU A 7 -1.72 -18.27 -12.90
CA GLU A 7 -2.24 -16.98 -13.33
C GLU A 7 -3.37 -16.53 -12.41
N GLN A 8 -4.35 -17.39 -12.11
CA GLN A 8 -5.48 -17.07 -11.23
C GLN A 8 -5.09 -16.63 -9.81
N ASN A 9 -3.92 -17.04 -9.31
CA ASN A 9 -3.42 -16.75 -7.97
C ASN A 9 -2.19 -15.83 -7.95
N SER A 10 -1.88 -15.17 -9.06
CA SER A 10 -0.85 -14.13 -9.05
C SER A 10 -1.23 -12.99 -8.08
N SER A 11 -0.22 -12.31 -7.53
CA SER A 11 -0.41 -11.14 -6.67
C SER A 11 -1.26 -10.07 -7.38
N LYS A 12 -1.02 -9.86 -8.68
CA LYS A 12 -1.80 -8.96 -9.52
C LYS A 12 -3.26 -9.37 -9.64
N ASN A 13 -3.56 -10.63 -9.98
CA ASN A 13 -4.95 -11.05 -10.15
C ASN A 13 -5.72 -11.05 -8.82
N SER A 14 -5.06 -11.37 -7.72
CA SER A 14 -5.64 -11.28 -6.38
C SER A 14 -5.93 -9.82 -6.01
N PHE A 15 -5.00 -8.91 -6.30
CA PHE A 15 -5.16 -7.49 -6.06
C PHE A 15 -6.24 -6.87 -6.95
N ASP A 16 -6.30 -7.22 -8.24
CA ASP A 16 -7.32 -6.73 -9.17
C ASP A 16 -8.73 -7.10 -8.68
N ARG A 17 -8.92 -8.32 -8.14
CA ARG A 17 -10.18 -8.74 -7.50
C ARG A 17 -10.50 -7.89 -6.27
N PHE A 18 -9.52 -7.63 -5.41
CA PHE A 18 -9.71 -6.78 -4.23
C PHE A 18 -10.09 -5.35 -4.63
N VAL A 19 -9.37 -4.72 -5.55
CA VAL A 19 -9.67 -3.33 -5.97
C VAL A 19 -11.05 -3.23 -6.63
N ALA A 20 -11.52 -4.30 -7.28
CA ALA A 20 -12.86 -4.37 -7.83
C ALA A 20 -13.96 -4.30 -6.74
N THR A 21 -13.70 -4.74 -5.50
CA THR A 21 -14.68 -4.68 -4.40
C THR A 21 -14.73 -3.33 -3.68
N VAL A 22 -13.78 -2.44 -3.95
CA VAL A 22 -13.79 -1.08 -3.38
C VAL A 22 -14.84 -0.26 -4.13
N GLU A 23 -15.68 0.51 -3.47
CA GLU A 23 -16.71 1.30 -4.18
C GLU A 23 -16.19 2.70 -4.54
N ASN A 24 -15.47 3.34 -3.62
CA ASN A 24 -14.96 4.69 -3.81
C ASN A 24 -13.80 4.73 -4.81
N ASN A 25 -13.99 5.45 -5.93
CA ASN A 25 -13.00 5.57 -7.00
C ASN A 25 -11.69 6.25 -6.58
N ASN A 26 -11.73 7.19 -5.64
CA ASN A 26 -10.50 7.83 -5.14
C ASN A 26 -9.74 6.87 -4.22
N THR A 27 -10.45 6.11 -3.36
CA THR A 27 -9.84 5.05 -2.54
C THR A 27 -9.21 3.96 -3.41
N LYS A 28 -9.86 3.54 -4.51
CA LYS A 28 -9.25 2.62 -5.50
C LYS A 28 -7.90 3.12 -6.00
N LYS A 29 -7.82 4.41 -6.36
CA LYS A 29 -6.59 5.01 -6.90
C LYS A 29 -5.48 5.07 -5.86
N ILE A 30 -5.82 5.20 -4.57
CA ILE A 30 -4.84 5.08 -3.47
C ILE A 30 -4.29 3.66 -3.44
N PHE A 31 -5.16 2.64 -3.32
CA PHE A 31 -4.69 1.25 -3.27
C PHE A 31 -3.88 0.85 -4.49
N LEU A 32 -4.30 1.27 -5.70
CA LEU A 32 -3.53 1.05 -6.93
C LEU A 32 -2.12 1.65 -6.84
N GLY A 33 -2.00 2.88 -6.30
CA GLY A 33 -0.71 3.53 -6.12
C GLY A 33 0.19 2.83 -5.08
N GLU A 34 -0.40 2.36 -3.99
CA GLU A 34 0.31 1.57 -2.97
C GLU A 34 0.82 0.24 -3.57
N PHE A 35 -0.03 -0.46 -4.32
CA PHE A 35 0.35 -1.69 -5.00
C PHE A 35 1.46 -1.47 -6.02
N ASP A 36 1.35 -0.44 -6.86
CA ASP A 36 2.40 -0.09 -7.83
C ASP A 36 3.75 0.19 -7.15
N PHE A 37 3.74 0.86 -5.99
CA PHE A 37 4.95 1.10 -5.21
C PHE A 37 5.56 -0.21 -4.70
N MET A 38 4.75 -1.11 -4.14
CA MET A 38 5.19 -2.42 -3.68
C MET A 38 5.74 -3.28 -4.82
N THR A 39 5.07 -3.30 -5.97
CA THR A 39 5.51 -4.02 -7.17
C THR A 39 6.88 -3.55 -7.63
N LYS A 40 7.12 -2.23 -7.70
CA LYS A 40 8.43 -1.68 -8.08
C LYS A 40 9.55 -2.12 -7.15
N ARG A 41 9.27 -2.28 -5.85
CA ARG A 41 10.26 -2.76 -4.86
C ARG A 41 10.58 -4.22 -5.04
N VAL A 42 9.56 -5.05 -5.25
CA VAL A 42 9.73 -6.48 -5.57
C VAL A 42 10.50 -6.65 -6.87
N ASP A 43 10.18 -5.89 -7.91
CA ASP A 43 10.89 -5.90 -9.19
C ASP A 43 12.36 -5.50 -9.02
N ALA A 44 12.65 -4.44 -8.26
CA ALA A 44 14.02 -4.04 -7.94
C ALA A 44 14.79 -5.16 -7.21
N GLY A 45 14.13 -5.84 -6.27
CA GLY A 45 14.67 -7.04 -5.61
C GLY A 45 14.99 -8.15 -6.62
N HIS A 46 14.07 -8.48 -7.53
CA HIS A 46 14.29 -9.50 -8.54
C HIS A 46 15.44 -9.15 -9.50
N ILE A 47 15.55 -7.88 -9.89
CA ILE A 47 16.66 -7.39 -10.73
C ILE A 47 18.00 -7.57 -9.99
N ALA A 48 18.07 -7.19 -8.71
CA ALA A 48 19.27 -7.33 -7.89
C ALA A 48 19.66 -8.80 -7.70
N MET A 49 18.69 -9.66 -7.38
CA MET A 49 18.87 -11.11 -7.27
C MET A 49 19.41 -11.71 -8.58
N LYS A 50 18.81 -11.35 -9.72
CA LYS A 50 19.21 -11.84 -11.03
C LYS A 50 20.66 -11.47 -11.33
N LYS A 51 21.06 -10.23 -11.03
CA LYS A 51 22.44 -9.77 -11.23
C LYS A 51 23.47 -10.61 -10.47
N ILE A 52 23.19 -11.01 -9.22
CA ILE A 52 24.10 -11.88 -8.45
C ILE A 52 24.18 -13.26 -9.08
N ARG A 53 23.04 -13.84 -9.45
CA ARG A 53 23.00 -15.17 -10.09
C ARG A 53 23.71 -15.20 -11.44
N ASP A 54 23.51 -14.17 -12.27
CA ASP A 54 24.17 -14.06 -13.58
C ASP A 54 25.70 -13.96 -13.44
N ASN A 55 26.19 -13.44 -12.31
CA ASN A 55 27.62 -13.32 -12.01
C ASN A 55 28.19 -14.53 -11.26
N GLY A 56 27.43 -15.63 -11.15
CA GLY A 56 27.88 -16.86 -10.49
C GLY A 56 27.84 -16.82 -8.96
N GLY A 57 27.17 -15.82 -8.36
CA GLY A 57 26.98 -15.74 -6.92
C GLY A 57 26.05 -16.82 -6.39
N THR A 58 26.16 -17.08 -5.10
CA THR A 58 25.36 -18.07 -4.38
C THR A 58 23.90 -17.63 -4.24
N TRP A 59 23.02 -18.59 -3.93
CA TRP A 59 21.63 -18.31 -3.62
C TRP A 59 21.47 -17.38 -2.40
N GLU A 60 22.33 -17.55 -1.40
CA GLU A 60 22.31 -16.74 -0.18
C GLU A 60 22.62 -15.27 -0.48
N GLU A 61 23.69 -15.01 -1.25
CA GLU A 61 24.04 -13.66 -1.70
C GLU A 61 22.93 -13.05 -2.56
N ALA A 62 22.34 -13.83 -3.46
CA ALA A 62 21.25 -13.36 -4.32
C ALA A 62 20.00 -12.99 -3.51
N MET A 63 19.68 -13.76 -2.46
CA MET A 63 18.55 -13.49 -1.57
C MET A 63 18.80 -12.30 -0.64
N GLN A 64 20.05 -12.11 -0.21
CA GLN A 64 20.45 -10.94 0.57
C GLN A 64 20.25 -9.66 -0.25
N GLU A 65 20.69 -9.66 -1.51
CA GLU A 65 20.48 -8.51 -2.41
C GLU A 65 19.00 -8.31 -2.75
N PHE A 66 18.23 -9.37 -2.99
CA PHE A 66 16.77 -9.26 -3.11
C PHE A 66 16.17 -8.52 -1.92
N SER A 67 16.45 -9.01 -0.71
CA SER A 67 15.89 -8.47 0.52
C SER A 67 16.28 -7.01 0.71
N ARG A 68 17.52 -6.64 0.37
CA ARG A 68 18.02 -5.26 0.47
C ARG A 68 17.23 -4.29 -0.42
N TYR A 69 16.92 -4.67 -1.66
CA TYR A 69 16.23 -3.79 -2.62
C TYR A 69 14.71 -3.85 -2.52
N ALA A 70 14.16 -5.01 -2.14
CA ALA A 70 12.73 -5.17 -1.90
C ALA A 70 12.28 -4.61 -0.54
N ALA A 71 13.21 -4.40 0.41
CA ALA A 71 12.90 -3.80 1.70
C ALA A 71 12.36 -2.37 1.54
N ILE A 72 11.38 -2.08 2.39
CA ILE A 72 10.71 -0.79 2.45
C ILE A 72 10.75 -0.32 3.90
N LYS A 73 11.21 0.91 4.11
CA LYS A 73 11.21 1.52 5.43
C LYS A 73 9.80 2.03 5.76
N HIS A 74 9.43 1.98 7.03
CA HIS A 74 8.15 2.52 7.50
C HIS A 74 7.91 3.97 7.04
N ALA A 75 8.92 4.84 7.14
CA ALA A 75 8.83 6.23 6.69
C ALA A 75 8.49 6.37 5.20
N GLU A 76 8.94 5.44 4.35
CA GLU A 76 8.63 5.45 2.92
C GLU A 76 7.17 5.09 2.67
N ILE A 77 6.62 4.10 3.38
CA ILE A 77 5.18 3.74 3.31
C ILE A 77 4.33 4.93 3.77
N MET A 78 4.70 5.54 4.90
CA MET A 78 3.97 6.71 5.41
C MET A 78 3.98 7.87 4.43
N GLN A 79 5.10 8.12 3.76
CA GLN A 79 5.20 9.15 2.74
C GLN A 79 4.33 8.84 1.52
N VAL A 80 4.40 7.62 0.99
CA VAL A 80 3.58 7.18 -0.16
C VAL A 80 2.10 7.31 0.15
N ASN A 81 1.66 6.82 1.32
CA ASN A 81 0.27 6.89 1.73
C ASN A 81 -0.19 8.35 1.88
N ARG A 82 0.62 9.20 2.50
CA ARG A 82 0.33 10.65 2.61
C ARG A 82 0.15 11.27 1.23
N ASP A 83 1.10 11.06 0.33
CA ASP A 83 1.10 11.68 -1.00
C ASP A 83 -0.10 11.23 -1.83
N LEU A 84 -0.47 9.95 -1.75
CA LEU A 84 -1.65 9.40 -2.43
C LEU A 84 -2.96 9.96 -1.84
N ASN A 85 -3.05 10.08 -0.51
CA ASN A 85 -4.22 10.65 0.15
C ASN A 85 -4.40 12.14 -0.20
N ILE A 86 -3.33 12.93 -0.23
CA ILE A 86 -3.37 14.33 -0.70
C ILE A 86 -3.80 14.36 -2.17
N LYS A 87 -3.16 13.57 -3.03
CA LYS A 87 -3.42 13.56 -4.48
C LYS A 87 -4.87 13.22 -4.83
N TYR A 88 -5.51 12.31 -4.10
CA TYR A 88 -6.87 11.85 -4.38
C TYR A 88 -7.95 12.45 -3.48
N GLY A 89 -7.64 13.54 -2.78
CA GLY A 89 -8.65 14.37 -2.12
C GLY A 89 -9.04 13.93 -0.70
N PHE A 90 -8.30 13.00 -0.09
CA PHE A 90 -8.47 12.60 1.31
C PHE A 90 -7.58 13.40 2.28
N GLY A 91 -6.61 14.16 1.75
CA GLY A 91 -5.68 14.98 2.53
C GLY A 91 -5.79 16.49 2.29
N VAL A 92 -6.91 16.97 1.75
CA VAL A 92 -7.09 18.40 1.40
C VAL A 92 -7.19 19.29 2.63
N ASP A 93 -7.65 18.73 3.76
CA ASP A 93 -7.66 19.45 5.03
C ASP A 93 -6.32 19.21 5.76
N PRO A 94 -5.45 20.24 5.85
CA PRO A 94 -4.17 20.14 6.56
C PRO A 94 -4.35 19.80 8.04
N VAL A 95 -5.52 20.11 8.63
CA VAL A 95 -5.87 19.76 10.01
C VAL A 95 -6.11 18.25 10.13
N VAL A 96 -6.83 17.62 9.20
CA VAL A 96 -7.01 16.16 9.14
C VAL A 96 -5.65 15.46 8.98
N GLN A 97 -4.80 15.96 8.07
CA GLN A 97 -3.49 15.35 7.81
C GLN A 97 -2.49 15.52 8.97
N ALA A 98 -2.53 16.65 9.68
CA ALA A 98 -1.73 16.86 10.89
C ALA A 98 -2.23 16.03 12.08
N SER A 99 -3.45 15.50 12.01
CA SER A 99 -4.04 14.71 13.10
C SER A 99 -3.55 13.27 13.10
N PHE A 100 -3.12 12.70 11.97
CA PHE A 100 -2.58 11.35 11.95
C PHE A 100 -1.27 11.26 12.74
N ASN A 101 -1.22 10.34 13.70
CA ASN A 101 -0.01 10.09 14.49
C ASN A 101 1.07 9.35 13.68
N ASP A 102 2.22 9.10 14.30
CA ASP A 102 3.35 8.39 13.70
C ASP A 102 3.02 6.97 13.21
N LYS A 103 1.90 6.39 13.68
CA LYS A 103 1.38 5.09 13.26
C LYS A 103 0.31 5.19 12.16
N GLY A 104 -0.01 6.39 11.68
CA GLY A 104 -1.07 6.61 10.69
C GLY A 104 -2.48 6.44 11.24
N LEU A 105 -2.65 6.55 12.56
CA LEU A 105 -3.97 6.51 13.22
C LEU A 105 -4.42 7.93 13.52
N LEU A 106 -5.73 8.18 13.41
CA LEU A 106 -6.33 9.37 14.00
C LEU A 106 -6.29 9.28 15.53
N PRO A 107 -6.27 10.41 16.25
CA PRO A 107 -6.43 10.42 17.70
C PRO A 107 -7.79 9.80 18.08
N ASP A 108 -7.86 9.10 19.21
CA ASP A 108 -9.09 8.42 19.65
C ASP A 108 -10.29 9.37 19.81
N ASP A 109 -10.04 10.67 19.98
CA ASP A 109 -11.04 11.75 20.13
C ASP A 109 -11.42 12.45 18.80
N TYR A 110 -10.93 11.95 17.66
CA TYR A 110 -11.18 12.57 16.35
C TYR A 110 -12.61 12.37 15.85
N ILE A 111 -13.25 11.23 16.15
CA ILE A 111 -14.69 11.07 15.95
C ILE A 111 -15.37 11.88 17.06
N LYS A 112 -15.67 13.15 16.76
CA LYS A 112 -16.58 13.93 17.60
C LYS A 112 -17.93 13.24 17.56
N VAL A 113 -18.26 12.49 18.60
CA VAL A 113 -19.63 12.04 18.85
C VAL A 113 -20.50 13.30 18.76
N PRO A 114 -21.49 13.38 17.85
CA PRO A 114 -22.27 14.59 17.72
C PRO A 114 -22.92 14.90 19.08
N ASN A 115 -22.71 16.12 19.60
CA ASN A 115 -23.38 16.60 20.82
C ASN A 115 -24.90 16.67 20.69
N VAL A 116 -25.43 16.47 19.47
CA VAL A 116 -26.86 16.45 19.18
C VAL A 116 -27.20 15.14 18.47
N VAL A 117 -27.66 14.16 19.25
CA VAL A 117 -28.48 13.09 18.72
C VAL A 117 -29.86 13.71 18.53
N LEU A 118 -30.26 13.97 17.27
CA LEU A 118 -31.65 14.31 16.97
C LEU A 118 -32.50 13.09 17.37
N SER A 119 -33.11 13.12 18.56
CA SER A 119 -34.15 12.17 18.90
C SER A 119 -35.30 12.38 17.92
N HIS A 120 -35.58 11.37 17.11
CA HIS A 120 -36.87 11.31 16.42
C HIS A 120 -37.92 11.08 17.50
N VAL A 121 -38.60 12.15 17.88
CA VAL A 121 -39.86 12.09 18.61
C VAL A 121 -40.91 11.70 17.57
N SER A 122 -41.51 10.53 17.72
CA SER A 122 -42.77 10.12 17.09
C SER A 122 -43.74 9.75 18.20
#